data_AF-A0A2P6Q1N6-F1
#
_entry.id   AF-A0A2P6Q1N6-F1
#
_cell.length_a   1.000
_cell.length_b   1.000
_cell.length_c   1.000
_cell.angle_alpha   90.00
_cell.angle_beta   90.00
_cell.angle_gamma   90.00
#
_symmetry.space_group_name_H-M   'P 1'
#
loop_
_entity.id
_entity.type
_entity.pdbx_description
1 polymer ?
#
loop_
_entity_poly.entity_id
_entity_poly.type
_entity_poly.pdbx_seq_one_letter_code
_entity_poly.pdbx_strand_id
1 'polypeptide(L)'
;MSSSCCFIDVASFYQHTVEHKIYECEVEIALTAHPTQINRGTLLYKHIRLSHLLNLRDRPDLTSEDRDMVIEDLVREITSVWKTDELRHHKPTPVDEARAGLNIVEQSLWKAIPHYLRRVSNALKKFFICRYYLLSFYTSCHNVFLIYLSAHWETGKPLPLKCTPIRFGSWMRGDQEGNPNVTAKVTKDVSLLSTWMTIDLYIREVDSLKFELSMNWCSDSLSKLAQEILEQGMTYCSYFQWSLILAAWYHVETTKA
;
A
#
# COMPACT_ATOMS: atom_id res chain seq x y z
N MET A 1 -15.40 7.51 -17.72
CA MET A 1 -15.59 6.05 -17.57
C MET A 1 -15.19 5.62 -16.15
N SER A 2 -15.90 6.10 -15.14
CA SER A 2 -15.65 5.81 -13.72
C SER A 2 -16.98 5.60 -13.01
N SER A 3 -17.70 4.55 -13.39
CA SER A 3 -19.13 4.41 -13.09
C SER A 3 -19.49 3.08 -12.45
N SER A 4 -18.60 2.49 -11.63
CA SER A 4 -18.92 1.25 -10.90
C SER A 4 -19.44 1.48 -9.48
N CYS A 5 -19.39 2.72 -8.96
CA CYS A 5 -19.90 3.03 -7.61
C CYS A 5 -21.26 3.76 -7.61
N CYS A 6 -21.71 4.28 -8.76
CA CYS A 6 -23.01 4.98 -8.87
C CYS A 6 -24.21 4.06 -9.11
N PHE A 7 -24.01 2.75 -9.34
CA PHE A 7 -25.10 1.83 -9.70
C PHE A 7 -25.63 0.99 -8.53
N ILE A 8 -25.67 1.57 -7.32
CA ILE A 8 -26.48 1.03 -6.22
C ILE A 8 -27.68 1.96 -6.06
N ASP A 9 -28.55 1.95 -7.07
CA ASP A 9 -29.93 2.44 -6.94
C ASP A 9 -30.76 1.31 -6.35
N VAL A 10 -30.76 1.21 -5.02
CA VAL A 10 -31.84 0.54 -4.30
C VAL A 10 -32.21 1.42 -3.10
N ALA A 11 -33.47 1.86 -3.13
CA ALA A 11 -34.11 2.74 -2.18
C ALA A 11 -33.94 2.30 -0.70
N SER A 12 -33.68 3.30 0.14
CA SER A 12 -34.02 3.43 1.57
C SER A 12 -33.72 2.31 2.59
N PHE A 13 -33.13 1.16 2.25
CA PHE A 13 -33.11 0.02 3.18
C PHE A 13 -31.75 -0.52 3.66
N TYR A 14 -30.58 -0.04 3.20
CA TYR A 14 -29.33 -0.80 3.40
C TYR A 14 -28.08 -0.05 3.91
N GLN A 15 -28.19 1.14 4.52
CA GLN A 15 -26.99 1.92 4.83
C GLN A 15 -26.14 1.34 5.97
N HIS A 16 -26.76 1.02 7.12
CA HIS A 16 -26.09 0.28 8.19
C HIS A 16 -25.61 -1.12 7.76
N THR A 17 -26.35 -1.77 6.85
CA THR A 17 -26.00 -3.11 6.36
C THR A 17 -24.79 -3.07 5.42
N VAL A 18 -24.65 -2.04 4.59
CA VAL A 18 -23.50 -1.90 3.68
C VAL A 18 -22.22 -1.63 4.47
N GLU A 19 -22.25 -0.77 5.48
CA GLU A 19 -21.08 -0.52 6.33
C GLU A 19 -20.64 -1.77 7.10
N HIS A 20 -21.58 -2.44 7.76
CA HIS A 20 -21.30 -3.67 8.50
C HIS A 20 -20.73 -4.75 7.57
N LYS A 21 -21.32 -4.90 6.37
CA LYS A 21 -20.83 -5.85 5.37
C LYS A 21 -19.46 -5.49 4.80
N ILE A 22 -19.13 -4.21 4.68
CA ILE A 22 -17.79 -3.79 4.23
C ILE A 22 -16.75 -4.12 5.32
N TYR A 23 -17.10 -3.97 6.59
CA TYR A 23 -16.20 -4.34 7.70
C TYR A 23 -15.99 -5.86 7.81
N GLU A 24 -16.99 -6.65 7.42
CA GLU A 24 -16.92 -8.12 7.39
C GLU A 24 -16.43 -8.68 6.05
N CYS A 25 -16.22 -7.84 5.04
CA CYS A 25 -15.80 -8.30 3.73
C CYS A 25 -14.32 -8.68 3.79
N GLU A 26 -14.05 -9.94 3.44
CA GLU A 26 -12.70 -10.47 3.30
C GLU A 26 -12.52 -11.00 1.88
N VAL A 27 -11.55 -10.44 1.18
CA VAL A 27 -11.14 -10.84 -0.16
C VAL A 27 -9.74 -11.41 -0.06
N GLU A 28 -9.61 -12.70 -0.31
CA GLU A 28 -8.32 -13.38 -0.39
C GLU A 28 -7.89 -13.54 -1.85
N ILE A 29 -6.71 -13.02 -2.18
CA ILE A 29 -6.10 -13.14 -3.51
C ILE A 29 -4.93 -14.11 -3.40
N ALA A 30 -5.04 -15.28 -4.05
CA ALA A 30 -3.98 -16.26 -4.12
C ALA A 30 -3.07 -15.99 -5.33
N LEU A 31 -1.81 -15.63 -5.07
CA LEU A 31 -0.78 -15.49 -6.09
C LEU A 31 -0.25 -16.86 -6.49
N THR A 32 -0.33 -17.18 -7.78
CA THR A 32 0.18 -18.44 -8.36
C THR A 32 1.39 -18.17 -9.26
N ALA A 33 2.24 -19.17 -9.44
CA ALA A 33 3.26 -19.11 -10.47
C ALA A 33 2.56 -19.04 -11.84
N HIS A 34 3.05 -18.18 -12.73
CA HIS A 34 2.57 -18.17 -14.10
C HIS A 34 3.34 -19.24 -14.90
N PRO A 35 2.66 -20.28 -15.43
CA PRO A 35 3.30 -21.51 -15.89
C PRO A 35 4.26 -21.32 -17.08
N THR A 36 4.15 -20.19 -17.80
CA THR A 36 4.98 -19.87 -18.97
C THR A 36 5.80 -18.59 -18.83
N GLN A 37 5.88 -17.98 -17.63
CA GLN A 37 6.56 -16.68 -17.50
C GLN A 37 8.08 -16.85 -17.41
N ILE A 38 8.67 -17.04 -18.59
CA ILE A 38 10.10 -17.15 -18.85
C ILE A 38 10.81 -15.79 -18.66
N ASN A 39 10.04 -14.68 -18.56
CA ASN A 39 10.56 -13.32 -18.46
C ASN A 39 11.25 -13.03 -17.13
N ARG A 40 12.47 -12.47 -17.21
CA ARG A 40 13.27 -12.07 -16.05
C ARG A 40 12.57 -10.95 -15.27
N GLY A 41 12.61 -11.02 -13.93
CA GLY A 41 12.02 -10.00 -13.05
C GLY A 41 12.60 -8.59 -13.23
N THR A 42 13.80 -8.49 -13.81
CA THR A 42 14.42 -7.22 -14.21
C THR A 42 13.63 -6.46 -15.28
N LEU A 43 12.86 -7.16 -16.13
CA LEU A 43 12.01 -6.53 -17.15
C LEU A 43 10.82 -5.80 -16.53
N LEU A 44 10.28 -6.29 -15.41
CA LEU A 44 9.15 -5.63 -14.74
C LEU A 44 9.52 -4.20 -14.34
N TYR A 45 10.69 -3.99 -13.73
CA TYR A 45 11.20 -2.67 -13.39
C TYR A 45 11.34 -1.76 -14.62
N LYS A 46 11.82 -2.30 -15.74
CA LYS A 46 11.95 -1.57 -17.00
C LYS A 46 10.58 -1.19 -17.58
N HIS A 47 9.60 -2.08 -17.55
CA HIS A 47 8.24 -1.78 -17.98
C HIS A 47 7.56 -0.73 -17.11
N ILE A 48 7.73 -0.79 -15.78
CA ILE A 48 7.22 0.24 -14.87
C ILE A 48 7.86 1.59 -15.19
N ARG A 49 9.18 1.62 -15.42
CA ARG A 49 9.88 2.85 -15.81
C ARG A 49 9.41 3.40 -17.16
N LEU A 50 9.24 2.54 -18.17
CA LEU A 50 8.68 2.94 -19.46
C LEU A 50 7.27 3.51 -19.31
N SER A 51 6.42 2.90 -18.50
CA SER A 51 5.08 3.42 -18.20
C SER A 51 5.14 4.82 -17.57
N HIS A 52 6.06 5.07 -16.64
CA HIS A 52 6.24 6.40 -16.07
C HIS A 52 6.72 7.43 -17.10
N LEU A 53 7.69 7.08 -17.95
CA LEU A 53 8.19 7.97 -19.00
C LEU A 53 7.12 8.29 -20.05
N LEU A 54 6.30 7.32 -20.43
CA LEU A 54 5.15 7.55 -21.32
C LEU A 54 4.13 8.49 -20.67
N ASN A 55 3.79 8.29 -19.41
CA ASN A 55 2.90 9.19 -18.66
C ASN A 55 3.47 10.62 -18.52
N LEU A 56 4.80 10.76 -18.39
CA LEU A 56 5.45 12.06 -18.37
C LEU A 56 5.39 12.76 -19.73
N ARG A 57 5.52 12.00 -20.83
CA ARG A 57 5.42 12.54 -22.18
C ARG A 57 4.01 13.04 -22.52
N ASP A 58 2.98 12.37 -22.03
CA ASP A 58 1.58 12.70 -22.32
C ASP A 58 1.09 13.98 -21.61
N ARG A 59 1.91 14.57 -20.74
CA ARG A 59 1.61 15.81 -20.04
C ARG A 59 1.63 17.02 -20.99
N PRO A 60 0.57 17.85 -21.01
CA PRO A 60 0.47 18.98 -21.93
C PRO A 60 1.40 20.15 -21.57
N ASP A 61 1.87 20.20 -20.32
CA ASP A 61 2.63 21.29 -19.70
C ASP A 61 4.16 21.21 -19.86
N LEU A 62 4.69 20.21 -20.59
CA LEU A 62 6.13 20.09 -20.80
C LEU A 62 6.66 21.13 -21.79
N THR A 63 7.84 21.67 -21.47
CA THR A 63 8.66 22.46 -22.40
C THR A 63 9.22 21.58 -23.54
N SER A 64 9.72 22.20 -24.61
CA SER A 64 10.38 21.46 -25.69
C SER A 64 11.62 20.71 -25.21
N GLU A 65 12.43 21.32 -24.35
CA GLU A 65 13.65 20.70 -23.80
C GLU A 65 13.31 19.48 -22.92
N ASP A 66 12.31 19.60 -22.05
CA ASP A 66 11.87 18.48 -21.21
C ASP A 66 11.32 17.31 -22.06
N ARG A 67 10.61 17.62 -23.15
CA ARG A 67 10.11 16.60 -24.08
C ARG A 67 11.25 15.84 -24.74
N ASP A 68 12.29 16.54 -25.18
CA ASP A 68 13.45 15.92 -25.81
C ASP A 68 14.22 15.04 -24.81
N MET A 69 14.39 15.50 -23.55
CA MET A 69 14.98 14.68 -22.49
C MET A 69 14.18 13.41 -22.20
N VAL A 70 12.84 13.49 -22.13
CA VAL A 70 11.98 12.32 -21.94
C VAL A 70 12.09 11.35 -23.11
N ILE A 71 12.22 11.85 -24.35
CA ILE A 71 12.44 11.02 -25.54
C ILE A 71 13.79 10.31 -25.46
N GLU A 72 14.87 11.01 -25.07
CA GLU A 72 16.18 10.39 -24.89
C GLU A 72 16.16 9.28 -23.84
N ASP A 73 15.50 9.51 -22.71
CA ASP A 73 15.34 8.51 -21.67
C ASP A 73 14.46 7.33 -22.11
N LEU A 74 13.40 7.58 -22.89
CA LEU A 74 12.59 6.51 -23.51
C LEU A 74 13.44 5.66 -24.45
N VAL A 75 14.24 6.27 -25.33
CA VAL A 75 15.13 5.55 -26.25
C VAL A 75 16.16 4.74 -25.47
N ARG A 76 16.73 5.30 -24.40
CA ARG A 76 17.67 4.59 -23.53
C ARG A 76 17.03 3.37 -22.89
N GLU A 77 15.83 3.50 -22.34
CA GLU A 77 15.12 2.38 -21.70
C GLU A 77 14.68 1.32 -22.72
N ILE A 78 14.13 1.71 -23.87
CA ILE A 78 13.76 0.78 -24.95
C ILE A 78 14.99 0.02 -25.45
N THR A 79 16.11 0.72 -25.65
CA THR A 79 17.38 0.08 -26.05
C THR A 79 17.87 -0.89 -24.96
N SER A 80 17.71 -0.52 -23.69
CA SER A 80 18.08 -1.39 -22.57
C SER A 80 17.22 -2.66 -22.53
N VAL A 81 15.91 -2.54 -22.77
CA VAL A 81 15.00 -3.70 -22.90
C VAL A 81 15.42 -4.56 -24.08
N TRP A 82 15.60 -3.97 -25.26
CA TRP A 82 15.97 -4.68 -26.48
C TRP A 82 17.29 -5.46 -26.39
N LYS A 83 18.28 -4.90 -25.69
CA LYS A 83 19.57 -5.56 -25.45
C LYS A 83 19.54 -6.59 -24.31
N THR A 84 18.48 -6.58 -23.50
CA THR A 84 18.32 -7.55 -22.42
C THR A 84 17.71 -8.82 -23.00
N ASP A 85 18.40 -9.95 -22.85
CA ASP A 85 17.82 -11.25 -23.17
C ASP A 85 16.62 -11.54 -22.25
N GLU A 86 15.43 -11.47 -22.83
CA GLU A 86 14.17 -11.61 -22.10
C GLU A 86 13.92 -13.04 -21.65
N LEU A 87 14.48 -14.01 -22.38
CA LEU A 87 14.14 -15.41 -22.21
C LEU A 87 15.12 -16.10 -21.24
N ARG A 88 14.57 -16.73 -20.20
CA ARG A 88 15.31 -17.72 -19.42
C ARG A 88 15.53 -18.98 -20.26
N HIS A 89 16.77 -19.43 -20.33
CA HIS A 89 17.17 -20.65 -21.02
C HIS A 89 16.84 -21.93 -20.22
N HIS A 90 16.60 -21.79 -18.91
CA HIS A 90 16.25 -22.90 -18.01
C HIS A 90 14.98 -22.58 -17.23
N LYS A 91 14.22 -23.63 -16.89
CA LYS A 91 13.02 -23.51 -16.05
C LYS A 91 13.42 -22.88 -14.69
N PRO A 92 12.67 -21.88 -14.19
CA PRO A 92 12.95 -21.28 -12.90
C PRO A 92 12.84 -22.32 -11.77
N THR A 93 13.63 -22.12 -10.72
CA THR A 93 13.46 -22.92 -9.50
C THR A 93 12.21 -22.45 -8.75
N PRO A 94 11.60 -23.29 -7.89
CA PRO A 94 10.45 -22.83 -7.10
C PRO A 94 10.77 -21.62 -6.19
N VAL A 95 12.03 -21.49 -5.77
CA VAL A 95 12.50 -20.31 -5.03
C VAL A 95 12.51 -19.06 -5.90
N ASP A 96 12.89 -19.18 -7.18
CA ASP A 96 12.86 -18.08 -8.14
C ASP A 96 11.42 -17.66 -8.47
N GLU A 97 10.50 -18.61 -8.59
CA GLU A 97 9.07 -18.35 -8.80
C GLU A 97 8.49 -17.60 -7.59
N ALA A 98 8.78 -18.07 -6.37
CA ALA A 98 8.36 -17.39 -5.15
C ALA A 98 8.95 -15.98 -5.05
N ARG A 99 10.24 -15.79 -5.37
CA ARG A 99 10.87 -14.46 -5.40
C ARG A 99 10.22 -13.54 -6.43
N ALA A 100 9.91 -14.06 -7.61
CA ALA A 100 9.22 -13.29 -8.65
C ALA A 100 7.84 -12.84 -8.18
N GLY A 101 7.09 -13.72 -7.50
CA GLY A 101 5.82 -13.38 -6.88
C GLY A 101 5.93 -12.32 -5.79
N LEU A 102 6.93 -12.42 -4.92
CA LEU A 102 7.18 -11.43 -3.88
C LEU A 102 7.60 -10.06 -4.47
N ASN A 103 8.34 -10.03 -5.59
CA ASN A 103 8.66 -8.79 -6.27
C ASN A 103 7.41 -8.02 -6.74
N ILE A 104 6.33 -8.72 -7.10
CA ILE A 104 5.03 -8.08 -7.43
C ILE A 104 4.46 -7.36 -6.21
N VAL A 105 4.62 -7.97 -5.01
CA VAL A 105 4.19 -7.37 -3.75
C VAL A 105 4.93 -6.06 -3.52
N GLU A 106 6.26 -6.05 -3.59
CA GLU A 106 7.08 -4.85 -3.38
C GLU A 106 6.82 -3.76 -4.43
N GLN A 107 6.80 -4.11 -5.71
CA GLN A 107 6.74 -3.10 -6.79
C GLN A 107 5.36 -2.51 -7.01
N SER A 108 4.31 -3.30 -6.76
CA SER A 108 2.93 -2.92 -7.09
C SER A 108 2.04 -2.89 -5.86
N LEU A 109 1.83 -4.05 -5.22
CA LEU A 109 0.78 -4.19 -4.21
C LEU A 109 1.05 -3.35 -2.96
N TRP A 110 2.31 -3.21 -2.55
CA TRP A 110 2.72 -2.47 -1.35
C TRP A 110 2.23 -1.02 -1.37
N LYS A 111 2.28 -0.36 -2.55
CA LYS A 111 1.75 1.00 -2.73
C LYS A 111 0.28 0.99 -3.12
N ALA A 112 -0.14 0.07 -3.99
CA ALA A 112 -1.49 0.05 -4.54
C ALA A 112 -2.57 -0.20 -3.48
N ILE A 113 -2.31 -1.09 -2.51
CA ILE A 113 -3.29 -1.47 -1.49
C ILE A 113 -3.64 -0.31 -0.55
N PRO A 114 -2.67 0.37 0.10
CA PRO A 114 -2.97 1.56 0.90
C PRO A 114 -3.70 2.65 0.10
N HIS A 115 -3.30 2.89 -1.16
CA HIS A 115 -3.98 3.85 -2.03
C HIS A 115 -5.43 3.45 -2.32
N TYR A 116 -5.68 2.17 -2.59
CA TYR A 116 -7.03 1.65 -2.80
C TYR A 116 -7.89 1.77 -1.54
N LEU A 117 -7.40 1.33 -0.37
CA LEU A 117 -8.11 1.46 0.90
C LEU A 117 -8.43 2.92 1.24
N ARG A 118 -7.51 3.85 0.94
CA ARG A 118 -7.75 5.28 1.09
C ARG A 118 -8.84 5.80 0.15
N ARG A 119 -8.90 5.31 -1.10
CA ARG A 119 -9.98 5.63 -2.04
C ARG A 119 -11.33 5.12 -1.55
N VAL A 120 -11.40 3.89 -1.04
CA VAL A 120 -12.62 3.32 -0.44
C VAL A 120 -13.06 4.16 0.77
N SER A 121 -12.13 4.48 1.67
CA SER A 121 -12.40 5.33 2.85
C SER A 121 -12.95 6.70 2.46
N ASN A 122 -12.38 7.32 1.42
CA ASN A 122 -12.87 8.60 0.90
C ASN A 122 -14.23 8.50 0.19
N ALA A 123 -14.48 7.41 -0.53
CA ALA A 123 -15.76 7.15 -1.18
C ALA A 123 -16.88 6.98 -0.15
N LEU A 124 -16.61 6.24 0.93
CA LEU A 124 -17.51 6.14 2.08
C LEU A 124 -17.82 7.53 2.60
N LYS A 125 -16.82 8.31 3.03
CA LYS A 125 -17.03 9.70 3.51
C LYS A 125 -17.91 10.55 2.59
N LYS A 126 -17.66 10.52 1.27
CA LYS A 126 -18.39 11.34 0.28
C LYS A 126 -19.84 10.90 0.09
N PHE A 127 -20.12 9.59 0.07
CA PHE A 127 -21.46 9.05 -0.11
C PHE A 127 -22.42 9.55 0.99
N PHE A 128 -21.93 9.65 2.23
CA PHE A 128 -22.70 10.16 3.36
C PHE A 128 -22.93 11.68 3.31
N ILE A 129 -21.93 12.46 2.88
CA ILE A 129 -22.05 13.92 2.77
C ILE A 129 -23.07 14.31 1.68
N CYS A 130 -23.08 13.63 0.54
CA CYS A 130 -23.91 14.02 -0.62
C CYS A 130 -25.42 13.79 -0.39
N ARG A 131 -25.79 12.77 0.40
CA ARG A 131 -27.20 12.50 0.77
C ARG A 131 -27.75 13.53 1.77
N TYR A 132 -26.92 14.07 2.67
CA TYR A 132 -27.32 15.10 3.64
C TYR A 132 -27.84 16.39 2.98
N TYR A 133 -27.17 16.82 1.91
CA TYR A 133 -27.57 18.01 1.15
C TYR A 133 -28.82 17.77 0.27
N LEU A 134 -29.00 16.57 -0.29
CA LEU A 134 -30.21 16.23 -1.06
C LEU A 134 -31.48 16.13 -0.19
N LEU A 135 -31.37 15.59 1.03
CA LEU A 135 -32.50 15.57 1.97
C LEU A 135 -32.88 16.98 2.46
N SER A 136 -31.91 17.87 2.67
CA SER A 136 -32.16 19.25 3.11
C SER A 136 -32.90 20.10 2.05
N PHE A 137 -32.78 19.75 0.76
CA PHE A 137 -33.53 20.39 -0.32
C PHE A 137 -34.99 19.90 -0.41
N TYR A 138 -35.25 18.62 -0.08
CA TYR A 138 -36.60 18.04 -0.13
C TYR A 138 -37.47 18.39 1.10
N THR A 139 -36.87 18.70 2.25
CA THR A 139 -37.58 19.01 3.50
C THR A 139 -38.09 20.46 3.60
N SER A 140 -37.83 21.32 2.61
CA SER A 140 -38.46 22.65 2.56
C SER A 140 -39.95 22.62 2.16
N CYS A 141 -40.52 21.45 1.83
CA CYS A 141 -41.90 21.35 1.32
C CYS A 141 -42.93 20.67 2.23
N HIS A 142 -42.58 19.95 3.31
CA HIS A 142 -43.61 19.31 4.17
C HIS A 142 -43.18 19.28 5.65
N ASN A 143 -44.04 19.85 6.50
CA ASN A 143 -43.79 20.17 7.91
C ASN A 143 -43.90 18.97 8.87
N VAL A 144 -43.52 17.76 8.43
CA VAL A 144 -43.61 16.54 9.24
C VAL A 144 -42.37 15.69 9.00
N PHE A 145 -41.22 16.05 9.57
CA PHE A 145 -40.07 15.14 9.64
C PHE A 145 -38.97 15.55 10.63
N LEU A 146 -39.29 16.18 11.77
CA LEU A 146 -38.27 16.61 12.74
C LEU A 146 -37.77 15.50 13.69
N ILE A 147 -38.27 14.27 13.59
CA ILE A 147 -37.85 13.17 14.49
C ILE A 147 -36.87 12.19 13.81
N TYR A 148 -36.87 12.11 12.48
CA TYR A 148 -36.00 11.17 11.75
C TYR A 148 -34.60 11.73 11.41
N LEU A 149 -34.38 13.03 11.50
CA LEU A 149 -33.07 13.64 11.19
C LEU A 149 -32.02 13.41 12.29
N SER A 150 -32.42 13.10 13.52
CA SER A 150 -31.47 12.95 14.64
C SER A 150 -30.87 11.55 14.78
N ALA A 151 -31.33 10.55 14.01
CA ALA A 151 -30.96 9.14 14.19
C ALA A 151 -29.98 8.56 13.15
N HIS A 152 -29.66 9.27 12.06
CA HIS A 152 -28.85 8.71 10.96
C HIS A 152 -27.60 9.53 10.59
N TRP A 153 -27.12 10.41 11.46
CA TRP A 153 -25.92 11.23 11.24
C TRP A 153 -24.60 10.50 11.52
N GLU A 154 -24.65 9.25 11.94
CA GLU A 154 -23.52 8.57 12.59
C GLU A 154 -22.44 8.01 11.67
N THR A 155 -22.60 7.97 10.34
CA THR A 155 -21.72 7.10 9.54
C THR A 155 -21.04 7.74 8.34
N GLY A 156 -20.66 9.02 8.44
CA GLY A 156 -19.58 9.61 7.63
C GLY A 156 -18.16 9.19 8.05
N LYS A 157 -18.00 8.07 8.77
CA LYS A 157 -16.74 7.65 9.39
C LYS A 157 -15.81 6.98 8.35
N PRO A 158 -14.48 7.22 8.39
CA PRO A 158 -13.52 6.48 7.57
C PRO A 158 -13.54 4.98 7.89
N LEU A 159 -13.02 4.17 6.97
CA LEU A 159 -12.63 2.79 7.28
C LEU A 159 -11.78 2.76 8.57
N PRO A 160 -12.12 1.89 9.55
CA PRO A 160 -11.32 1.69 10.73
C PRO A 160 -9.89 1.27 10.37
N LEU A 161 -8.89 1.77 11.10
CA LEU A 161 -7.47 1.45 10.84
C LEU A 161 -7.16 -0.05 10.99
N LYS A 162 -7.95 -0.79 11.77
CA LYS A 162 -7.80 -2.24 11.98
C LYS A 162 -8.48 -3.08 10.90
N CYS A 163 -9.26 -2.47 10.01
CA CYS A 163 -9.97 -3.19 8.96
C CYS A 163 -9.00 -3.52 7.83
N THR A 164 -8.73 -4.80 7.62
CA THR A 164 -7.88 -5.31 6.53
C THR A 164 -8.70 -6.24 5.63
N PRO A 165 -9.57 -5.70 4.76
CA PRO A 165 -10.51 -6.51 3.98
C PRO A 165 -9.84 -7.28 2.84
N ILE A 166 -8.55 -7.05 2.58
CA ILE A 166 -7.80 -7.70 1.51
C ILE A 166 -6.65 -8.49 2.13
N ARG A 167 -6.59 -9.79 1.83
CA ARG A 167 -5.48 -10.67 2.17
C ARG A 167 -4.85 -11.27 0.93
N PHE A 168 -3.56 -11.52 1.00
CA PHE A 168 -2.81 -12.18 -0.06
C PHE A 168 -2.29 -13.53 0.41
N GLY A 169 -2.66 -14.57 -0.30
CA GLY A 169 -2.08 -15.90 -0.21
C GLY A 169 -1.07 -16.11 -1.34
N SER A 170 -0.20 -17.11 -1.21
CA SER A 170 0.73 -17.49 -2.26
C SER A 170 0.84 -19.01 -2.37
N TRP A 171 0.55 -19.53 -3.56
CA TRP A 171 0.68 -20.96 -3.88
C TRP A 171 2.08 -21.30 -4.39
N MET A 172 2.90 -20.28 -4.68
CA MET A 172 4.31 -20.42 -5.09
C MET A 172 5.21 -21.05 -3.99
N ARG A 173 4.66 -21.30 -2.80
CA ARG A 173 5.33 -21.89 -1.63
C ARG A 173 5.17 -23.42 -1.53
N GLY A 174 4.13 -24.00 -2.14
CA GLY A 174 3.66 -25.31 -1.68
C GLY A 174 2.84 -26.15 -2.65
N ASP A 175 2.58 -25.72 -3.88
CA ASP A 175 1.92 -26.62 -4.83
C ASP A 175 2.88 -27.74 -5.26
N GLN A 176 2.75 -28.89 -4.58
CA GLN A 176 3.53 -30.10 -4.80
C GLN A 176 2.90 -31.01 -5.85
N GLU A 177 1.71 -30.68 -6.37
CA GLU A 177 0.99 -31.54 -7.29
C GLU A 177 1.76 -31.65 -8.62
N GLY A 178 2.53 -32.74 -8.76
CA GLY A 178 3.29 -33.06 -9.96
C GLY A 178 4.67 -32.38 -10.09
N ASN A 179 5.16 -31.63 -9.09
CA ASN A 179 6.47 -30.98 -9.14
C ASN A 179 7.47 -31.56 -8.12
N PRO A 180 8.38 -32.48 -8.52
CA PRO A 180 9.35 -33.07 -7.60
C PRO A 180 10.39 -32.08 -7.06
N ASN A 181 10.47 -30.86 -7.61
CA ASN A 181 11.41 -29.84 -7.15
C ASN A 181 10.94 -29.09 -5.89
N VAL A 182 9.67 -29.24 -5.49
CA VAL A 182 9.09 -28.58 -4.31
C VAL A 182 9.28 -29.46 -3.08
N THR A 183 10.45 -29.36 -2.46
CA THR A 183 10.80 -30.10 -1.24
C THR A 183 10.45 -29.33 0.03
N ALA A 184 10.34 -30.01 1.18
CA ALA A 184 10.13 -29.35 2.48
C ALA A 184 11.20 -28.28 2.81
N LYS A 185 12.45 -28.49 2.33
CA LYS A 185 13.52 -27.50 2.45
C LYS A 185 13.18 -26.23 1.67
N VAL A 186 12.74 -26.37 0.42
CA VAL A 186 12.34 -25.24 -0.43
C VAL A 186 11.17 -24.47 0.18
N THR A 187 10.15 -25.17 0.71
CA THR A 187 9.02 -24.52 1.40
C THR A 187 9.46 -23.72 2.63
N LYS A 188 10.45 -24.22 3.38
CA LYS A 188 11.05 -23.49 4.51
C LYS A 188 11.81 -22.25 4.04
N ASP A 189 12.64 -22.40 3.01
CA ASP A 189 13.45 -21.31 2.45
C ASP A 189 12.56 -20.18 1.91
N VAL A 190 11.49 -20.52 1.18
CA VAL A 190 10.50 -19.55 0.68
C VAL A 190 9.77 -18.84 1.83
N SER A 191 9.43 -19.57 2.90
CA SER A 191 8.82 -18.95 4.09
C SER A 191 9.75 -17.93 4.73
N LEU A 192 11.04 -18.28 4.93
CA LEU A 192 12.03 -17.36 5.49
C LEU A 192 12.26 -16.14 4.59
N LEU A 193 12.28 -16.36 3.27
CA LEU A 193 12.40 -15.28 2.29
C LEU A 193 11.23 -14.30 2.39
N SER A 194 9.99 -14.80 2.53
CA SER A 194 8.80 -13.96 2.67
C SER A 194 8.84 -13.12 3.96
N THR A 195 9.28 -13.71 5.08
CA THR A 195 9.45 -13.01 6.35
C THR A 195 10.53 -11.92 6.25
N TRP A 196 11.69 -12.27 5.67
CA TRP A 196 12.78 -11.31 5.49
C TRP A 196 12.35 -10.12 4.64
N MET A 197 11.70 -10.37 3.51
CA MET A 197 11.22 -9.31 2.62
C MET A 197 10.13 -8.45 3.27
N THR A 198 9.24 -9.06 4.06
CA THR A 198 8.25 -8.31 4.83
C THR A 198 8.91 -7.35 5.80
N ILE A 199 9.90 -7.82 6.57
CA ILE A 199 10.65 -7.00 7.51
C ILE A 199 11.37 -5.86 6.77
N ASP A 200 12.02 -6.15 5.65
CA ASP A 200 12.74 -5.17 4.84
C ASP A 200 11.79 -4.06 4.33
N LEU A 201 10.60 -4.41 3.83
CA LEU A 201 9.59 -3.43 3.43
C LEU A 201 9.12 -2.56 4.59
N TYR A 202 8.87 -3.15 5.77
CA TYR A 202 8.46 -2.39 6.96
C TYR A 202 9.57 -1.46 7.46
N ILE A 203 10.84 -1.89 7.44
CA ILE A 203 11.97 -1.05 7.86
C ILE A 203 12.05 0.20 6.99
N ARG A 204 11.93 0.06 5.67
CA ARG A 204 11.95 1.21 4.75
C ARG A 204 10.82 2.22 5.04
N GLU A 205 9.62 1.74 5.35
CA GLU A 205 8.49 2.62 5.73
C GLU A 205 8.74 3.30 7.08
N VAL A 206 9.25 2.57 8.08
CA VAL A 206 9.57 3.13 9.40
C VAL A 206 10.67 4.19 9.29
N ASP A 207 11.70 3.94 8.48
CA ASP A 207 12.76 4.92 8.22
C ASP A 207 12.21 6.18 7.55
N SER A 208 11.29 6.05 6.59
CA SER A 208 10.62 7.22 5.99
C SER A 208 9.80 8.00 7.03
N LEU A 209 9.00 7.29 7.83
CA LEU A 209 8.16 7.90 8.88
C LEU A 209 8.99 8.63 9.94
N LYS A 210 10.19 8.13 10.25
CA LYS A 210 11.13 8.79 11.16
C LYS A 210 11.48 10.20 10.69
N PHE A 211 11.65 10.41 9.38
CA PHE A 211 11.95 11.75 8.83
C PHE A 211 10.72 12.65 8.78
N GLU A 212 9.53 12.09 8.57
CA GLU A 212 8.27 12.85 8.48
C GLU A 212 7.72 13.26 9.85
N LEU A 213 7.86 12.40 10.87
CA LEU A 213 7.33 12.61 12.21
C LEU A 213 8.30 13.40 13.10
N SER A 214 8.67 14.60 12.67
CA SER A 214 9.56 15.50 13.42
C SER A 214 8.84 16.36 14.47
N MET A 215 7.60 16.03 14.82
CA MET A 215 6.77 16.78 15.76
C MET A 215 7.25 16.58 17.19
N ASN A 216 7.26 17.64 18.01
CA ASN A 216 7.65 17.57 19.43
C ASN A 216 6.46 17.42 20.39
N TRP A 217 5.24 17.68 19.92
CA TRP A 217 4.02 17.50 20.72
C TRP A 217 3.54 16.05 20.67
N CYS A 218 3.42 15.43 21.85
CA CYS A 218 2.93 14.06 22.02
C CYS A 218 1.99 13.94 23.23
N SER A 219 1.21 12.86 23.28
CA SER A 219 0.37 12.54 24.44
C SER A 219 1.21 12.02 25.60
N ASP A 220 0.72 12.19 26.83
CA ASP A 220 1.41 11.72 28.04
C ASP A 220 1.75 10.22 27.99
N SER A 221 0.86 9.42 27.41
CA SER A 221 1.08 7.97 27.20
C SER A 221 2.26 7.68 26.28
N LEU A 222 2.42 8.46 25.21
CA LEU A 222 3.50 8.29 24.23
C LEU A 222 4.82 8.82 24.81
N SER A 223 4.77 9.93 25.55
CA SER A 223 5.94 10.50 26.23
C SER A 223 6.55 9.52 27.22
N LYS A 224 5.73 8.87 28.06
CA LYS A 224 6.20 7.83 29.00
C LYS A 224 6.87 6.66 28.29
N LEU A 225 6.23 6.14 27.24
CA LEU A 225 6.77 5.03 26.47
C LEU A 225 8.10 5.40 25.78
N ALA A 226 8.23 6.64 25.29
CA ALA A 226 9.49 7.12 24.71
C ALA A 226 10.61 7.20 25.77
N GLN A 227 10.30 7.65 26.99
CA GLN A 227 11.25 7.68 28.10
C GLN A 227 11.70 6.27 28.50
N GLU A 228 10.79 5.31 28.62
CA GLU A 228 11.11 3.91 28.93
C GLU A 228 12.07 3.30 27.90
N ILE A 229 11.86 3.56 26.61
CA ILE A 229 12.74 3.07 25.53
C ILE A 229 14.13 3.70 25.61
N LEU A 230 14.24 4.99 25.94
CA LEU A 230 15.53 5.68 26.09
C LEU A 230 16.34 5.11 27.27
N GLU A 231 15.67 4.85 28.39
CA GLU A 231 16.29 4.27 29.59
C GLU A 231 16.79 2.84 29.34
N GLN A 232 16.00 2.02 28.62
CA GLN A 232 16.39 0.66 28.22
C GLN A 232 17.46 0.63 27.12
N GLY A 233 17.45 1.60 26.19
CA GLY A 233 18.41 1.69 25.09
C GLY A 233 19.84 2.01 25.54
N MET A 234 20.00 2.73 26.66
CA MET A 234 21.31 3.06 27.22
C MET A 234 22.07 1.84 27.79
N THR A 235 21.39 0.73 28.09
CA THR A 235 22.03 -0.47 28.66
C THR A 235 22.62 -1.43 27.62
N TYR A 236 22.23 -1.32 26.34
CA TYR A 236 22.61 -2.26 25.27
C TYR A 236 23.52 -1.65 24.18
N CYS A 237 23.94 -0.40 24.33
CA CYS A 237 24.58 0.35 23.25
C CYS A 237 26.11 0.15 23.17
N SER A 238 26.55 -0.93 22.51
CA SER A 238 27.92 -1.01 21.95
C SER A 238 27.97 -1.37 20.45
N TYR A 239 26.84 -1.70 19.79
CA TYR A 239 26.87 -2.18 18.40
C TYR A 239 25.85 -1.59 17.43
N PHE A 240 25.13 -0.53 17.80
CA PHE A 240 24.20 0.07 16.84
C PHE A 240 24.22 1.59 16.92
N GLN A 241 24.55 2.18 15.78
CA GLN A 241 24.71 3.60 15.49
C GLN A 241 23.35 4.35 15.48
N TRP A 242 22.45 4.01 16.40
CA TRP A 242 21.12 4.62 16.57
C TRP A 242 21.08 5.65 17.70
N SER A 243 22.11 5.72 18.55
CA SER A 243 22.17 6.65 19.68
C SER A 243 22.50 8.11 19.29
N LEU A 244 23.24 8.34 18.20
CA LEU A 244 23.65 9.70 17.79
C LEU A 244 22.49 10.57 17.26
N ILE A 245 21.44 9.98 16.69
CA ILE A 245 20.32 10.77 16.11
C ILE A 245 19.29 11.15 17.19
N LEU A 246 19.04 10.28 18.17
CA LEU A 246 18.17 10.61 19.32
C LEU A 246 18.87 11.52 20.34
N ALA A 247 20.17 11.33 20.57
CA ALA A 247 20.95 12.23 21.43
C ALA A 247 21.14 13.63 20.79
N ALA A 248 21.32 13.71 19.47
CA ALA A 248 21.38 15.00 18.77
C ALA A 248 20.04 15.76 18.81
N TRP A 249 18.91 15.05 18.83
CA TRP A 249 17.59 15.69 18.94
C TRP A 249 17.35 16.28 20.35
N TYR A 250 17.73 15.56 21.42
CA TYR A 250 17.58 16.07 22.80
C TYR A 250 18.58 17.19 23.16
N HIS A 251 19.79 17.19 22.58
CA HIS A 251 20.82 18.16 22.94
C HIS A 251 20.64 19.56 22.30
N VAL A 252 19.81 19.68 21.27
CA VAL A 252 19.49 20.96 20.61
C VAL A 252 18.42 21.77 21.38
N GLU A 253 17.57 21.13 22.19
CA GLU A 253 16.54 21.82 22.98
C GLU A 253 17.01 22.28 24.37
N THR A 254 18.11 21.75 24.91
CA THR A 254 18.63 22.17 26.23
C THR A 254 19.53 23.40 26.22
N THR A 255 19.80 24.00 25.04
CA THR A 255 20.66 25.19 24.91
C THR A 255 19.94 26.46 24.45
N LYS A 256 18.60 26.45 24.39
CA LYS A 256 17.77 27.63 24.08
C LYS A 256 16.68 27.92 25.13
N ALA A 257 17.00 27.71 26.40
CA ALA A 257 16.28 28.27 27.54
C ALA A 257 17.22 29.12 28.38
#